data_AF-A0A0Q7DJD6-F1
#
_entry.id   AF-A0A0Q7DJD6-F1
#
_cell.length_a   1.000
_cell.length_b   1.000
_cell.length_c   1.000
_cell.angle_alpha   90.00
_cell.angle_beta   90.00
_cell.angle_gamma   90.00
#
_symmetry.space_group_name_H-M   'P 1'
#
loop_
_entity.id
_entity.type
_entity.pdbx_description
1 polymer ?
#
loop_
_entity_poly.entity_id
_entity_poly.type
_entity_poly.pdbx_seq_one_letter_code
_entity_poly.pdbx_strand_id
1 'polypeptide(L)'
;MYEENSSPSRVMSPLITRRKLARERVAPYLPDLKRWRSKSLQLRAMHNSRHQTADALAAGEMQLAALRREMEMTRQAFILEMDDIREMPAVVDYLAALDNLIQG
;
A
#
# COMPACT_ATOMS: atom_id res chain seq x y z
N MET A 1 47.36 9.55 31.71
CA MET A 1 46.86 8.39 30.96
C MET A 1 45.50 8.80 30.41
N TYR A 2 45.41 9.16 29.13
CA TYR A 2 44.13 9.49 28.51
C TYR A 2 43.53 8.19 27.98
N GLU A 3 42.41 7.75 28.56
CA GLU A 3 41.60 6.68 27.98
C GLU A 3 40.79 7.29 26.83
N GLU A 4 41.20 7.01 25.60
CA GLU A 4 40.41 7.22 24.40
C GLU A 4 39.14 6.37 24.51
N ASN A 5 38.04 7.03 24.87
CA ASN A 5 36.69 6.50 24.67
C ASN A 5 36.45 6.31 23.17
N SER A 6 36.86 5.14 22.69
CA SER A 6 36.54 4.62 21.37
C SER A 6 35.02 4.52 21.26
N SER A 7 34.42 5.51 20.60
CA SER A 7 33.00 5.49 20.27
C SER A 7 32.70 4.22 19.46
N PRO A 8 31.69 3.42 19.82
CA PRO A 8 31.33 2.26 19.02
C PRO A 8 30.73 2.79 17.72
N SER A 9 31.55 2.78 16.66
CA SER A 9 31.09 2.98 15.29
C SER A 9 29.99 1.96 15.03
N ARG A 10 28.72 2.42 15.09
CA ARG A 10 27.56 1.62 14.70
C ARG A 10 27.72 1.33 13.22
N VAL A 11 28.37 0.22 12.90
CA VAL A 11 28.35 -0.35 11.55
C VAL A 11 26.90 -0.76 11.28
N MET A 12 26.12 0.17 10.72
CA MET A 12 24.76 -0.13 10.29
C MET A 12 24.84 -1.22 9.23
N SER A 13 24.30 -2.40 9.57
CA SER A 13 24.21 -3.50 8.62
C SER A 13 23.50 -3.00 7.35
N PRO A 14 24.05 -3.28 6.15
CA PRO A 14 23.42 -2.89 4.88
C PRO A 14 21.95 -3.30 4.77
N LEU A 15 21.56 -4.41 5.39
CA LEU A 15 20.17 -4.88 5.45
C LEU A 15 19.26 -3.95 6.26
N ILE A 16 19.75 -3.37 7.36
CA ILE A 16 19.01 -2.41 8.18
C ILE A 16 18.76 -1.14 7.37
N THR A 17 19.78 -0.67 6.65
CA THR A 17 19.67 0.50 5.76
C THR A 17 18.64 0.27 4.66
N ARG A 18 18.67 -0.88 3.97
CA ARG A 18 17.68 -1.21 2.93
C ARG A 18 16.25 -1.33 3.47
N ARG A 19 16.08 -1.92 4.67
CA ARG A 19 14.76 -1.97 5.33
C ARG A 19 14.22 -0.59 5.69
N LYS A 20 15.08 0.32 6.18
CA LYS A 20 14.70 1.70 6.48
C LYS A 20 14.30 2.43 5.20
N LEU A 21 15.11 2.33 4.16
CA LEU A 21 14.84 2.89 2.83
C LEU A 21 13.49 2.41 2.29
N ALA A 22 13.23 1.10 2.34
CA ALA A 22 11.96 0.56 1.88
C ALA A 22 10.75 1.14 2.62
N ARG A 23 10.84 1.30 3.95
CA ARG A 23 9.75 1.93 4.73
C ARG A 23 9.56 3.40 4.36
N GLU A 24 10.65 4.14 4.17
CA GLU A 24 10.60 5.55 3.79
C GLU A 24 10.01 5.71 2.39
N ARG A 25 10.34 4.83 1.45
CA ARG A 25 9.79 4.83 0.09
C ARG A 25 8.34 4.35 0.02
N VAL A 26 7.92 3.44 0.90
CA VAL A 26 6.52 2.96 0.96
C VAL A 26 5.60 3.94 1.70
N ALA A 27 6.12 4.73 2.65
CA ALA A 27 5.32 5.61 3.49
C ALA A 27 4.35 6.55 2.73
N PRO A 28 4.75 7.18 1.59
CA PRO A 28 3.85 8.03 0.81
C PRO A 28 2.61 7.33 0.23
N TYR A 29 2.66 6.00 0.06
CA TYR A 29 1.57 5.21 -0.54
C TYR A 29 0.54 4.72 0.50
N LEU A 30 0.91 4.72 1.79
CA LEU A 30 0.03 4.24 2.86
C LEU A 30 -1.28 5.06 3.02
N PRO A 31 -1.30 6.39 2.83
CA PRO A 31 -2.54 7.17 2.84
C PRO A 31 -3.53 6.74 1.76
N ASP A 32 -3.06 6.49 0.53
CA ASP A 32 -3.92 6.06 -0.58
C ASP A 32 -4.50 4.67 -0.33
N LEU A 33 -3.70 3.75 0.21
CA LEU A 33 -4.19 2.43 0.62
C LEU A 33 -5.35 2.54 1.62
N LYS A 34 -5.24 3.44 2.62
CA LYS A 34 -6.33 3.70 3.58
C LYS A 34 -7.55 4.31 2.89
N ARG A 35 -7.34 5.27 1.99
CA ARG A 35 -8.39 5.93 1.20
C ARG A 35 -9.18 4.91 0.40
N TRP A 36 -8.49 4.02 -0.32
CA TRP A 36 -9.12 2.98 -1.14
C TRP A 36 -9.84 1.94 -0.30
N ARG A 37 -9.28 1.53 0.85
CA ARG A 37 -9.98 0.65 1.80
C ARG A 37 -11.29 1.25 2.29
N SER A 38 -11.29 2.53 2.67
CA SER A 38 -12.52 3.19 3.11
C SER A 38 -13.55 3.30 1.98
N LYS A 39 -13.10 3.66 0.77
CA LYS A 39 -13.98 3.80 -0.39
C LYS A 39 -14.56 2.46 -0.84
N SER A 40 -13.76 1.39 -0.87
CA SER A 40 -14.26 0.05 -1.23
C SER A 40 -15.30 -0.44 -0.22
N LEU A 41 -15.07 -0.20 1.07
CA LEU A 41 -16.01 -0.58 2.13
C LEU A 41 -17.32 0.21 2.05
N GLN A 42 -17.25 1.51 1.75
CA GLN A 42 -18.43 2.35 1.52
C GLN A 42 -19.25 1.85 0.31
N LEU A 43 -18.60 1.58 -0.82
CA LEU A 43 -19.27 1.09 -2.03
C LEU A 43 -19.94 -0.27 -1.80
N ARG A 44 -19.29 -1.19 -1.09
CA ARG A 44 -19.89 -2.48 -0.73
C ARG A 44 -21.07 -2.33 0.24
N ALA A 45 -20.98 -1.42 1.20
CA ALA A 45 -22.10 -1.13 2.10
C ALA A 45 -23.33 -0.58 1.35
N MET A 46 -23.10 0.26 0.33
CA MET A 46 -24.17 0.75 -0.55
C MET A 46 -24.83 -0.41 -1.32
N HIS A 47 -24.03 -1.34 -1.85
CA HIS A 47 -24.54 -2.52 -2.57
C HIS A 47 -25.39 -3.45 -1.69
N ASN A 48 -25.07 -3.58 -0.41
CA ASN A 48 -25.82 -4.43 0.52
C ASN A 48 -27.10 -3.77 1.08
N SER A 49 -27.40 -2.53 0.69
CA SER A 49 -28.60 -1.83 1.15
C SER A 49 -29.83 -2.30 0.39
N ARG A 50 -30.83 -2.84 1.12
CA ARG A 50 -32.10 -3.34 0.58
C ARG A 50 -32.96 -2.30 -0.16
N HIS A 51 -32.64 -1.01 -0.05
CA HIS A 51 -33.47 0.11 -0.54
C HIS A 51 -32.86 0.81 -1.77
N GLN A 52 -31.83 0.22 -2.39
CA GLN A 52 -31.21 0.80 -3.58
C GLN A 52 -32.06 0.54 -4.82
N THR A 53 -32.15 1.55 -5.69
CA THR A 53 -32.69 1.38 -7.04
C THR A 53 -31.68 0.62 -7.91
N ALA A 54 -32.16 -0.02 -8.98
CA ALA A 54 -31.29 -0.72 -9.92
C ALA A 54 -30.20 0.20 -10.52
N ASP A 55 -30.54 1.46 -10.80
CA ASP A 55 -29.59 2.45 -11.31
C ASP A 55 -28.49 2.79 -10.28
N ALA A 56 -28.84 2.87 -8.99
CA ALA A 56 -27.89 3.15 -7.93
C ALA A 56 -26.91 1.97 -7.71
N LEU A 57 -27.41 0.73 -7.85
CA LEU A 57 -26.58 -0.47 -7.82
C LEU A 57 -25.60 -0.50 -9.00
N ALA A 58 -26.08 -0.27 -10.22
CA ALA A 58 -25.25 -0.24 -11.42
C ALA A 58 -24.16 0.86 -11.34
N ALA A 59 -24.52 2.05 -10.85
CA ALA A 59 -23.56 3.13 -10.61
C ALA A 59 -22.51 2.73 -9.56
N GLY A 60 -22.91 2.05 -8.48
CA GLY A 60 -22.00 1.53 -7.46
C GLY A 60 -21.02 0.49 -8.01
N GLU A 61 -21.49 -0.43 -8.84
CA GLU A 61 -20.63 -1.43 -9.51
C GLU A 61 -19.61 -0.77 -10.45
N MET A 62 -20.05 0.20 -11.25
CA MET A 62 -19.15 0.98 -12.11
C MET A 62 -18.08 1.72 -11.30
N GLN A 63 -18.46 2.32 -10.16
CA GLN A 63 -17.52 2.99 -9.27
C GLN A 63 -16.53 2.02 -8.63
N LEU A 64 -16.96 0.81 -8.27
CA LEU A 64 -16.09 -0.23 -7.73
C LEU A 64 -15.11 -0.74 -8.79
N ALA A 65 -15.58 -0.97 -10.02
CA ALA A 65 -14.74 -1.36 -11.14
C ALA A 65 -13.69 -0.29 -11.50
N ALA A 66 -14.10 0.99 -11.51
CA ALA A 66 -13.18 2.10 -11.72
C ALA A 66 -12.12 2.20 -10.61
N LEU A 67 -12.52 2.00 -9.35
CA LEU A 67 -11.61 1.97 -8.21
C LEU A 67 -10.60 0.82 -8.31
N ARG A 68 -11.03 -0.38 -8.69
CA ARG A 68 -10.14 -1.53 -8.92
C ARG A 68 -9.11 -1.25 -10.00
N ARG A 69 -9.54 -0.64 -11.11
CA ARG A 69 -8.63 -0.25 -12.20
C ARG A 69 -7.60 0.81 -11.76
N GLU A 70 -8.01 1.79 -10.95
CA GLU A 70 -7.09 2.77 -10.36
C GLU A 70 -6.02 2.06 -9.51
N MET A 71 -6.44 1.15 -8.63
CA MET A 71 -5.54 0.37 -7.78
C MET A 71 -4.58 -0.52 -8.59
N GLU A 72 -5.05 -1.17 -9.66
CA GLU A 72 -4.21 -1.98 -10.56
C GLU A 72 -3.15 -1.15 -11.27
N MET A 73 -3.50 0.04 -11.76
CA MET A 73 -2.52 0.94 -12.38
C MET A 73 -1.47 1.38 -11.37
N THR A 74 -1.87 1.77 -10.16
CA THR A 74 -0.91 2.13 -9.11
C THR A 74 -0.06 0.95 -8.70
N ARG A 75 -0.62 -0.26 -8.65
CA ARG A 75 0.14 -1.49 -8.38
C ARG A 75 1.27 -1.67 -9.38
N GLN A 76 0.97 -1.55 -10.68
CA GLN A 76 1.99 -1.70 -11.73
C GLN A 76 3.07 -0.61 -11.63
N ALA A 77 2.65 0.65 -11.43
CA ALA A 77 3.59 1.75 -11.25
C ALA A 77 4.50 1.54 -10.02
N PHE A 78 3.93 1.10 -8.90
CA PHE A 78 4.67 0.85 -7.68
C PHE A 78 5.67 -0.31 -7.81
N ILE A 79 5.32 -1.39 -8.52
CA ILE A 79 6.25 -2.50 -8.79
C ILE A 79 7.46 -2.01 -9.59
N LEU A 80 7.23 -1.20 -10.62
CA LEU A 80 8.30 -0.63 -11.44
C LEU A 80 9.18 0.32 -10.63
N GLU A 81 8.58 1.12 -9.76
CA GLU A 81 9.31 2.07 -8.92
C GLU A 81 10.16 1.39 -7.85
N MET A 82 9.67 0.29 -7.25
CA MET A 82 10.31 -0.40 -6.13
C MET A 82 11.12 -1.64 -6.53
N ASP A 83 11.42 -1.83 -7.82
CA ASP A 83 12.07 -3.04 -8.34
C ASP A 83 13.39 -3.36 -7.60
N ASP A 84 14.18 -2.33 -7.26
CA ASP A 84 15.46 -2.43 -6.54
C ASP A 84 15.36 -2.94 -5.09
N ILE A 85 14.16 -2.85 -4.50
CA ILE A 85 13.86 -3.23 -3.11
C ILE A 85 12.61 -4.10 -3.00
N ARG A 86 12.21 -4.76 -4.09
CA ARG A 86 10.93 -5.48 -4.21
C ARG A 86 10.71 -6.55 -3.15
N GLU A 87 11.78 -7.23 -2.75
CA GLU A 87 11.75 -8.30 -1.76
C GLU A 87 11.72 -7.78 -0.30
N MET A 88 11.83 -6.47 -0.09
CA MET A 88 11.81 -5.91 1.26
C MET A 88 10.41 -6.05 1.88
N PRO A 89 10.30 -6.44 3.16
CA PRO A 89 9.01 -6.72 3.80
C PRO A 89 7.98 -5.60 3.63
N ALA A 90 8.38 -4.32 3.77
CA ALA A 90 7.46 -3.20 3.61
C ALA A 90 6.83 -3.11 2.21
N VAL A 91 7.56 -3.49 1.16
CA VAL A 91 7.08 -3.49 -0.23
C VAL A 91 6.14 -4.66 -0.44
N VAL A 92 6.52 -5.85 0.04
CA VAL A 92 5.70 -7.07 -0.02
C VAL A 92 4.38 -6.88 0.73
N ASP A 93 4.42 -6.36 1.95
CA ASP A 93 3.25 -6.11 2.79
C ASP A 93 2.29 -5.12 2.12
N TYR A 94 2.83 -4.05 1.52
CA TYR A 94 2.03 -3.07 0.78
C TYR A 94 1.35 -3.70 -0.46
N LEU A 95 2.10 -4.47 -1.25
CA LEU A 95 1.56 -5.17 -2.42
C LEU A 95 0.47 -6.17 -2.03
N ALA A 96 0.69 -6.94 -0.98
CA ALA A 96 -0.31 -7.88 -0.47
C ALA A 96 -1.57 -7.14 0.02
N ALA A 97 -1.42 -6.01 0.71
CA ALA A 97 -2.55 -5.20 1.13
C ALA A 97 -3.33 -4.62 -0.07
N LEU A 98 -2.64 -4.20 -1.12
CA LEU A 98 -3.27 -3.70 -2.35
C LEU A 98 -3.98 -4.82 -3.12
N ASP A 99 -3.37 -5.99 -3.23
CA ASP A 99 -3.95 -7.18 -3.89
C ASP A 99 -5.24 -7.63 -3.19
N ASN A 100 -5.28 -7.62 -1.86
CA ASN A 100 -6.49 -7.90 -1.09
C ASN A 100 -7.62 -6.90 -1.37
N LEU A 101 -7.31 -5.63 -1.65
CA LEU A 101 -8.32 -4.62 -2.00
C LEU A 101 -8.83 -4.78 -3.43
N ILE A 102 -7.97 -5.20 -4.37
CA ILE A 102 -8.34 -5.45 -5.76
C ILE A 102 -9.25 -6.68 -5.86
N GLN A 103 -8.90 -7.76 -5.16
CA GLN A 103 -9.62 -9.03 -5.21
C GLN A 103 -10.92 -9.03 -4.43
N GLY A 104 -11.00 -8.26 -3.34
CA GLY A 104 -12.23 -8.15 -2.53
C GLY A 104 -13.33 -7.39 -3.25
#